data_AF-A0A6P0R320-F1
#
_entry.id   AF-A0A6P0R320-F1
#
_cell.length_a   1.000
_cell.length_b   1.000
_cell.length_c   1.000
_cell.angle_alpha   90.00
_cell.angle_beta   90.00
_cell.angle_gamma   90.00
#
_symmetry.space_group_name_H-M   'P 1'
#
loop_
_entity.id
_entity.type
_entity.pdbx_description
1 polymer ?
#
loop_
_entity_poly.entity_id
_entity_poly.type
_entity_poly.pdbx_seq_one_letter_code
_entity_poly.pdbx_strand_id
1 'polypeptide(L)'
;MKFISPKTDFAFKKIFGSIHSKNILISFLNAIVYNNQNVIKYLTIMNPYNPGVTNNLKDTYLDIKAVLDNDSTVIIEMQVLNVEGFEKRVIYNLAKAYGNQLDRDVGEGYMNLTPFLALNIVDFVLFEDTEKIITKFKLKEDTEFFNYQDEFTLMFLELPKFTKELSRLETLSDKWTYFISSAPKLEVIPSSLEEVPEIKAALNMANKANLNNQELEELETQERLIRDYKGQINFAKREGREEGREEGREEGREEGLEEGREEGREQVAKQILRQIRRKFGEIAPEVQIQIEQLSLEKLDILGEEIFDLATIVDLENWLVNQ
;
A
#
# COMPACT_ATOMS: atom_id res chain seq x y z
N MET A 1 16.30 -29.30 -8.13
CA MET A 1 15.38 -28.62 -9.07
C MET A 1 15.41 -27.13 -8.76
N LYS A 2 15.07 -26.25 -9.70
CA LYS A 2 14.84 -24.82 -9.42
C LYS A 2 13.49 -24.45 -9.99
N PHE A 3 12.65 -23.80 -9.19
CA PHE A 3 11.32 -23.39 -9.61
C PHE A 3 11.30 -21.89 -9.91
N ILE A 4 10.56 -21.51 -10.93
CA ILE A 4 10.35 -20.11 -11.30
C ILE A 4 9.31 -19.48 -10.36
N SER A 5 9.34 -18.16 -10.21
CA SER A 5 8.39 -17.46 -9.36
C SER A 5 7.00 -17.43 -10.01
N PRO A 6 5.94 -17.99 -9.38
CA PRO A 6 4.58 -17.88 -9.89
C PRO A 6 4.06 -16.44 -9.88
N LYS A 7 4.82 -15.48 -9.33
CA LYS A 7 4.46 -14.07 -9.26
C LYS A 7 4.74 -13.30 -10.56
N THR A 8 5.52 -13.87 -11.50
CA THR A 8 5.72 -13.24 -12.81
C THR A 8 4.52 -13.52 -13.70
N ASP A 9 4.19 -12.57 -14.58
CA ASP A 9 3.07 -12.68 -15.52
C ASP A 9 3.18 -13.95 -16.38
N PHE A 10 4.37 -14.23 -16.92
CA PHE A 10 4.65 -15.43 -17.69
C PHE A 10 4.39 -16.71 -16.89
N ALA A 11 4.98 -16.82 -15.69
CA ALA A 11 4.86 -18.04 -14.89
C ALA A 11 3.42 -18.25 -14.42
N PHE A 12 2.74 -17.18 -13.99
CA PHE A 12 1.37 -17.25 -13.53
C PHE A 12 0.44 -17.75 -14.63
N LYS A 13 0.53 -17.18 -15.84
CA LYS A 13 -0.24 -17.61 -17.01
C LYS A 13 0.11 -19.04 -17.45
N LYS A 14 1.39 -19.42 -17.42
CA LYS A 14 1.81 -20.79 -17.75
C LYS A 14 1.23 -21.81 -16.77
N ILE A 15 1.25 -21.52 -15.47
CA ILE A 15 0.83 -22.45 -14.41
C ILE A 15 -0.69 -22.54 -14.31
N PHE A 16 -1.40 -21.42 -14.38
CA PHE A 16 -2.84 -21.35 -14.09
C PHE A 16 -3.72 -21.06 -15.31
N GLY A 17 -3.17 -20.45 -16.36
CA GLY A 17 -3.92 -20.00 -17.54
C GLY A 17 -3.86 -20.92 -18.76
N SER A 18 -3.11 -22.02 -18.71
CA SER A 18 -3.04 -22.97 -19.83
C SER A 18 -4.27 -23.88 -19.89
N ILE A 19 -4.59 -24.43 -21.07
CA ILE A 19 -5.69 -25.42 -21.21
C ILE A 19 -5.49 -26.68 -20.34
N HIS A 20 -4.23 -27.00 -20.02
CA HIS A 20 -3.86 -28.12 -19.15
C HIS A 20 -3.89 -27.76 -17.65
N SER A 21 -4.12 -26.49 -17.33
CA SER A 21 -4.15 -25.96 -15.96
C SER A 21 -5.54 -26.00 -15.33
N LYS A 22 -6.57 -26.55 -15.98
CA LYS A 22 -7.95 -26.54 -15.46
C LYS A 22 -8.05 -27.11 -14.04
N ASN A 23 -7.49 -28.29 -13.79
CA ASN A 23 -7.54 -28.90 -12.45
C ASN A 23 -6.73 -28.12 -11.43
N ILE A 24 -5.58 -27.57 -11.83
CA ILE A 24 -4.75 -26.67 -11.02
C ILE A 24 -5.59 -25.47 -10.57
N LEU A 25 -6.27 -24.82 -11.52
CA LEU A 25 -7.06 -23.65 -11.27
C LEU A 25 -8.30 -23.94 -10.42
N ILE A 26 -9.00 -25.07 -10.66
CA ILE A 26 -10.13 -25.51 -9.83
C ILE A 26 -9.70 -25.71 -8.38
N SER A 27 -8.59 -26.43 -8.16
CA SER A 27 -8.05 -26.67 -6.81
C SER A 27 -7.66 -25.37 -6.12
N PHE A 28 -6.99 -24.47 -6.84
CA PHE A 28 -6.61 -23.15 -6.34
C PHE A 28 -7.82 -22.29 -5.95
N LEU A 29 -8.81 -22.17 -6.83
CA LEU A 29 -10.01 -21.35 -6.58
C LEU A 29 -10.87 -21.92 -5.45
N ASN A 30 -11.07 -23.23 -5.39
CA ASN A 30 -11.76 -23.87 -4.26
C ASN A 30 -11.04 -23.58 -2.93
N ALA A 31 -9.70 -23.54 -2.93
CA ALA A 31 -8.92 -23.21 -1.76
C ALA A 31 -9.05 -21.74 -1.36
N ILE A 32 -8.83 -20.80 -2.28
CA ILE A 32 -8.71 -19.37 -1.96
C ILE A 32 -10.07 -18.68 -1.94
N VAL A 33 -10.91 -18.91 -2.94
CA VAL A 33 -12.19 -18.20 -3.11
C VAL A 33 -13.30 -18.82 -2.26
N TYR A 34 -13.30 -20.15 -2.15
CA TYR A 34 -14.35 -20.92 -1.46
C TYR A 34 -13.89 -21.52 -0.14
N ASN A 35 -12.85 -20.97 0.49
CA ASN A 35 -12.39 -21.35 1.83
C ASN A 35 -12.14 -22.87 1.99
N ASN A 36 -11.41 -23.49 1.06
CA ASN A 36 -11.13 -24.93 1.00
C ASN A 36 -12.35 -25.82 0.69
N GLN A 37 -13.51 -25.24 0.39
CA GLN A 37 -14.68 -26.00 -0.01
C GLN A 37 -14.59 -26.40 -1.49
N ASN A 38 -14.91 -27.65 -1.78
CA ASN A 38 -14.92 -28.17 -3.14
C ASN A 38 -16.24 -27.78 -3.83
N VAL A 39 -16.34 -26.51 -4.24
CA VAL A 39 -17.51 -25.91 -4.89
C VAL A 39 -17.41 -26.07 -6.40
N ILE A 40 -16.34 -25.55 -7.00
CA ILE A 40 -16.11 -25.62 -8.44
C ILE A 40 -15.82 -27.06 -8.85
N LYS A 41 -16.63 -27.60 -9.76
CA LYS A 41 -16.42 -28.92 -10.38
C LYS A 41 -15.82 -28.83 -11.77
N TYR A 42 -16.10 -27.72 -12.45
CA TYR A 42 -15.66 -27.47 -13.80
C TYR A 42 -15.46 -25.97 -14.01
N LEU A 43 -14.49 -25.62 -14.86
CA LEU A 43 -14.35 -24.27 -15.38
C LEU A 43 -13.79 -24.29 -16.81
N THR A 44 -14.05 -23.20 -17.52
CA THR A 44 -13.42 -22.87 -18.79
C THR A 44 -12.49 -21.69 -18.60
N ILE A 45 -11.22 -21.88 -18.95
CA ILE A 45 -10.26 -20.77 -19.01
C ILE A 45 -10.48 -20.06 -20.35
N MET A 46 -10.91 -18.82 -20.27
CA MET A 46 -11.16 -17.96 -21.41
C MET A 46 -9.87 -17.25 -21.81
N ASN A 47 -9.71 -17.01 -23.11
CA ASN A 47 -8.63 -16.17 -23.58
C ASN A 47 -8.87 -14.72 -23.09
N PRO A 48 -7.99 -14.14 -22.25
CA PRO A 48 -8.15 -12.76 -21.78
C PRO A 48 -7.99 -11.74 -22.92
N TYR A 49 -7.43 -12.14 -24.06
CA TYR A 49 -7.24 -11.33 -25.26
C TYR A 49 -8.50 -11.20 -26.13
N ASN A 50 -9.70 -11.53 -25.63
CA ASN A 50 -10.91 -11.23 -26.39
C ASN A 50 -11.13 -9.71 -26.35
N PRO A 51 -10.86 -8.97 -27.45
CA PRO A 51 -11.12 -7.55 -27.46
C PRO A 51 -12.63 -7.40 -27.33
N GLY A 52 -13.08 -6.79 -26.24
CA GLY A 52 -14.44 -6.25 -26.24
C GLY A 52 -14.56 -5.32 -27.44
N VAL A 53 -15.70 -5.32 -28.12
CA VAL A 53 -16.00 -4.58 -29.36
C VAL A 53 -15.86 -3.04 -29.21
N THR A 54 -15.40 -2.57 -28.05
CA THR A 54 -15.04 -1.19 -27.77
C THR A 54 -13.68 -0.82 -28.35
N ASN A 55 -13.64 -0.46 -29.64
CA ASN A 55 -12.47 0.12 -30.33
C ASN A 55 -11.87 1.40 -29.68
N ASN A 56 -12.43 1.90 -28.57
CA ASN A 56 -12.06 3.19 -27.96
C ASN A 56 -11.53 3.09 -26.51
N LEU A 57 -11.44 1.91 -25.91
CA LEU A 57 -10.88 1.75 -24.56
C LEU A 57 -9.57 0.96 -24.66
N LYS A 58 -8.44 1.54 -24.22
CA LYS A 58 -7.13 0.85 -24.14
C LYS A 58 -7.31 -0.58 -23.61
N ASP A 59 -6.70 -1.56 -24.27
CA ASP A 59 -6.77 -2.96 -23.89
C ASP A 59 -6.33 -3.13 -22.44
N THR A 60 -7.21 -3.76 -21.65
CA THR A 60 -6.91 -4.12 -20.26
C THR A 60 -6.59 -5.60 -20.28
N TYR A 61 -5.32 -5.94 -20.11
CA TYR A 61 -4.87 -7.33 -20.10
C TYR A 61 -5.11 -7.92 -18.71
N LEU A 62 -5.97 -8.92 -18.64
CA LEU A 62 -6.20 -9.72 -17.44
C LEU A 62 -5.27 -10.93 -17.49
N ASP A 63 -4.80 -11.41 -16.34
CA ASP A 63 -3.92 -12.59 -16.36
C ASP A 63 -4.71 -13.85 -16.67
N ILE A 64 -5.86 -14.04 -15.99
CA ILE A 64 -6.72 -15.22 -16.15
C ILE A 64 -8.18 -14.82 -16.03
N LYS A 65 -9.00 -15.31 -16.94
CA LYS A 65 -10.46 -15.28 -16.86
C LYS A 65 -10.99 -16.71 -16.87
N ALA A 66 -11.72 -17.10 -15.83
CA ALA A 66 -12.37 -18.40 -15.73
C ALA A 66 -13.88 -18.25 -15.65
N VAL A 67 -14.61 -19.01 -16.46
CA VAL A 67 -16.07 -19.14 -16.37
C VAL A 67 -16.36 -20.46 -15.67
N LEU A 68 -17.11 -20.39 -14.58
CA LEU A 68 -17.47 -21.53 -13.74
C LEU A 68 -18.67 -22.30 -14.29
N ASP A 69 -19.01 -23.42 -13.65
CA ASP A 69 -20.15 -24.29 -13.99
C ASP A 69 -21.52 -23.64 -13.78
N ASN A 70 -21.59 -22.57 -13.00
CA ASN A 70 -22.79 -21.75 -12.79
C ASN A 70 -22.79 -20.44 -13.60
N ASP A 71 -21.98 -20.36 -14.66
CA ASP A 71 -21.79 -19.21 -15.54
C ASP A 71 -21.20 -17.94 -14.88
N SER A 72 -20.90 -17.98 -13.57
CA SER A 72 -20.20 -16.89 -12.91
C SER A 72 -18.75 -16.80 -13.38
N THR A 73 -18.21 -15.58 -13.42
CA THR A 73 -16.86 -15.32 -13.89
C THR A 73 -15.93 -15.01 -12.73
N VAL A 74 -14.75 -15.65 -12.73
CA VAL A 74 -13.62 -15.31 -11.88
C VAL A 74 -12.50 -14.72 -12.72
N ILE A 75 -12.15 -13.47 -12.45
CA ILE A 75 -10.90 -12.85 -12.92
C ILE A 75 -9.84 -13.03 -11.85
N ILE A 76 -8.62 -13.31 -12.28
CA ILE A 76 -7.46 -13.39 -11.40
C ILE A 76 -6.37 -12.48 -11.96
N GLU A 77 -5.85 -11.62 -11.10
CA GLU A 77 -4.72 -10.74 -11.40
C GLU A 77 -3.60 -10.98 -10.37
N MET A 78 -2.36 -11.06 -10.85
CA MET A 78 -1.14 -11.15 -10.06
C MET A 78 -0.39 -9.82 -10.13
N GLN A 79 -0.20 -9.15 -9.00
CA GLN A 79 0.48 -7.86 -8.94
C GLN A 79 1.67 -7.89 -7.97
N VAL A 80 2.87 -7.72 -8.51
CA VAL A 80 4.11 -7.71 -7.71
C VAL A 80 4.46 -6.32 -7.17
N LEU A 81 4.13 -5.27 -7.91
CA LEU A 81 4.52 -3.90 -7.60
C LEU A 81 3.32 -3.10 -7.11
N ASN A 82 3.48 -2.45 -5.95
CA ASN A 82 2.54 -1.44 -5.48
C ASN A 82 2.80 -0.14 -6.24
N VAL A 83 1.96 0.16 -7.22
CA VAL A 83 2.03 1.36 -8.04
C VAL A 83 0.88 2.30 -7.71
N GLU A 84 1.11 3.60 -7.88
CA GLU A 84 0.07 4.59 -7.68
C GLU A 84 -1.17 4.29 -8.54
N GLY A 85 -2.36 4.41 -7.93
CA GLY A 85 -3.62 4.15 -8.62
C GLY A 85 -3.98 2.67 -8.81
N PHE A 86 -3.23 1.73 -8.22
CA PHE A 86 -3.53 0.29 -8.28
C PHE A 86 -4.99 -0.01 -7.93
N GLU A 87 -5.49 0.46 -6.79
CA GLU A 87 -6.87 0.18 -6.35
C GLU A 87 -7.92 0.75 -7.32
N LYS A 88 -7.69 1.96 -7.84
CA LYS A 88 -8.56 2.55 -8.87
C LYS A 88 -8.55 1.73 -10.15
N ARG A 89 -7.40 1.17 -10.54
CA ARG A 89 -7.25 0.29 -11.70
C ARG A 89 -8.02 -1.03 -11.49
N VAL A 90 -7.97 -1.62 -10.30
CA VAL A 90 -8.75 -2.82 -9.96
C VAL A 90 -10.24 -2.56 -10.17
N ILE A 91 -10.76 -1.43 -9.67
CA ILE A 91 -12.17 -1.04 -9.85
C ILE A 91 -12.49 -0.81 -11.34
N TYR A 92 -11.64 -0.09 -12.07
CA TYR A 92 -11.82 0.16 -13.49
C TYR A 92 -11.86 -1.15 -14.30
N ASN A 93 -10.93 -2.08 -14.04
CA ASN A 93 -10.86 -3.36 -14.71
C ASN A 93 -12.10 -4.21 -14.42
N LEU A 94 -12.54 -4.25 -13.16
CA LEU A 94 -13.77 -4.94 -12.75
C LEU A 94 -15.00 -4.39 -13.49
N ALA A 95 -15.20 -3.07 -13.45
CA ALA A 95 -16.34 -2.43 -14.09
C ALA A 95 -16.35 -2.64 -15.60
N LYS A 96 -15.18 -2.52 -16.25
CA LYS A 96 -15.00 -2.79 -17.68
C LYS A 96 -15.31 -4.25 -18.01
N ALA A 97 -14.81 -5.20 -17.24
CA ALA A 97 -15.02 -6.62 -17.47
C ALA A 97 -16.49 -7.03 -17.32
N TYR A 98 -17.21 -6.45 -16.35
CA TYR A 98 -18.64 -6.66 -16.17
C TYR A 98 -19.46 -6.07 -17.31
N GLY A 99 -19.17 -4.83 -17.73
CA GLY A 99 -19.86 -4.20 -18.85
C GLY A 99 -19.63 -4.93 -20.18
N ASN A 100 -18.44 -5.50 -20.38
CA ASN A 100 -18.10 -6.28 -21.57
C ASN A 100 -18.78 -7.66 -21.66
N GLN A 101 -19.58 -8.06 -20.67
CA GLN A 101 -20.43 -9.26 -20.79
C GLN A 101 -21.55 -9.05 -21.81
N LEU A 102 -22.03 -7.81 -21.97
CA LEU A 102 -23.09 -7.49 -22.90
C LEU A 102 -22.51 -7.27 -24.30
N ASP A 103 -22.99 -8.06 -25.26
CA ASP A 103 -22.74 -7.78 -26.66
C ASP A 103 -23.60 -6.59 -27.09
N ARG A 104 -23.02 -5.60 -27.76
CA ARG A 104 -23.74 -4.38 -28.16
C ARG A 104 -24.68 -4.64 -29.34
N ASP A 105 -24.40 -5.69 -30.11
CA ASP A 105 -25.10 -6.00 -31.37
C ASP A 105 -26.23 -7.02 -31.19
N VAL A 106 -26.31 -7.66 -30.02
CA VAL A 106 -27.40 -8.54 -29.65
C VAL A 106 -28.20 -7.81 -28.57
N GLY A 107 -29.50 -7.61 -28.77
CA GLY A 107 -30.39 -6.93 -27.81
C GLY A 107 -30.62 -7.71 -26.50
N GLU A 108 -29.62 -8.45 -26.03
CA GLU A 108 -29.63 -9.17 -24.77
C GLU A 108 -29.60 -8.16 -23.63
N GLY A 109 -30.70 -8.12 -22.86
CA GLY A 109 -30.86 -7.17 -21.77
C GLY A 109 -29.98 -7.47 -20.56
N TYR A 110 -29.98 -6.57 -19.58
CA TYR A 110 -29.26 -6.69 -18.31
C TYR A 110 -29.52 -7.99 -17.52
N MET A 111 -30.54 -8.77 -17.88
CA MET A 111 -30.89 -10.06 -17.28
C MET A 111 -29.86 -11.18 -17.55
N ASN A 112 -29.00 -11.01 -18.56
CA ASN A 112 -27.97 -11.99 -18.91
C ASN A 112 -26.63 -11.73 -18.23
N LEU A 113 -26.52 -10.67 -17.42
CA LEU A 113 -25.33 -10.41 -16.61
C LEU A 113 -25.17 -11.52 -15.56
N THR A 114 -23.98 -12.10 -15.49
CA THR A 114 -23.67 -13.10 -14.46
C THR A 114 -22.74 -12.53 -13.38
N PRO A 115 -22.84 -13.08 -12.14
CA PRO A 115 -22.00 -12.64 -11.03
C PRO A 115 -20.51 -12.72 -11.34
N PHE A 116 -19.77 -11.78 -10.74
CA PHE A 116 -18.41 -11.48 -11.08
C PHE A 116 -17.51 -11.40 -9.84
N LEU A 117 -16.41 -12.15 -9.85
CA LEU A 117 -15.41 -12.12 -8.79
C LEU A 117 -14.05 -11.74 -9.36
N ALA A 118 -13.43 -10.70 -8.81
CA ALA A 118 -12.04 -10.38 -9.10
C ALA A 118 -11.16 -10.76 -7.90
N LEU A 119 -10.27 -11.71 -8.12
CA LEU A 119 -9.24 -12.15 -7.18
C LEU A 119 -7.93 -11.46 -7.53
N ASN A 120 -7.51 -10.53 -6.69
CA ASN A 120 -6.25 -9.79 -6.82
C ASN A 120 -5.23 -10.40 -5.87
N ILE A 121 -4.20 -11.05 -6.41
CA ILE A 121 -3.10 -11.61 -5.64
C ILE A 121 -1.97 -10.59 -5.66
N VAL A 122 -1.55 -10.12 -4.49
CA VAL A 122 -0.60 -9.00 -4.38
C VAL A 122 0.64 -9.36 -3.56
N ASP A 123 1.83 -8.94 -4.01
CA ASP A 123 3.12 -9.13 -3.32
C ASP A 123 3.54 -7.90 -2.50
N PHE A 124 2.57 -7.15 -1.98
CA PHE A 124 2.73 -5.99 -1.11
C PHE A 124 1.59 -5.94 -0.09
N VAL A 125 1.81 -5.25 1.02
CA VAL A 125 0.75 -4.94 1.98
C VAL A 125 -0.05 -3.76 1.42
N LEU A 126 -1.34 -3.98 1.20
CA LEU A 126 -2.31 -3.00 0.73
C LEU A 126 -3.18 -2.49 1.88
N PHE A 127 -3.67 -3.39 2.73
CA PHE A 127 -4.56 -3.04 3.85
C PHE A 127 -3.79 -3.10 5.17
N GLU A 128 -3.26 -1.96 5.63
CA GLU A 128 -2.45 -1.91 6.86
C GLU A 128 -3.29 -2.14 8.14
N ASP A 129 -4.59 -1.85 8.11
CA ASP A 129 -5.49 -1.97 9.27
C ASP A 129 -5.92 -3.42 9.60
N THR A 130 -5.41 -4.42 8.87
CA THR A 130 -5.82 -5.81 9.08
C THR A 130 -4.70 -6.81 8.83
N GLU A 131 -4.60 -7.81 9.70
CA GLU A 131 -3.67 -8.95 9.53
C GLU A 131 -4.24 -10.07 8.65
N LYS A 132 -5.46 -9.90 8.12
CA LYS A 132 -6.08 -10.90 7.25
C LYS A 132 -5.27 -11.04 5.96
N ILE A 133 -4.92 -12.28 5.63
CA ILE A 133 -4.24 -12.65 4.39
C ILE A 133 -5.20 -12.57 3.19
N ILE A 134 -6.47 -12.91 3.41
CA ILE A 134 -7.54 -12.82 2.40
C ILE A 134 -8.60 -11.84 2.90
N THR A 135 -8.85 -10.79 2.11
CA THR A 135 -9.95 -9.85 2.33
C THR A 135 -10.98 -9.94 1.20
N LYS A 136 -12.25 -9.73 1.53
CA LYS A 136 -13.39 -9.85 0.61
C LYS A 136 -14.32 -8.66 0.79
N PHE A 137 -14.59 -7.95 -0.29
CA PHE A 137 -15.45 -6.78 -0.33
C PHE A 137 -16.67 -7.05 -1.22
N LYS A 138 -17.84 -6.57 -0.76
CA LYS A 138 -19.13 -6.65 -1.44
C LYS A 138 -19.84 -5.31 -1.31
N LEU A 139 -20.82 -5.07 -2.19
CA LEU A 139 -21.67 -3.87 -2.13
C LEU A 139 -22.73 -4.03 -1.04
N LYS A 140 -22.72 -3.09 -0.10
CA LYS A 140 -23.59 -3.07 1.07
C LYS A 140 -24.26 -1.73 1.23
N GLU A 141 -25.43 -1.73 1.85
CA GLU A 141 -26.03 -0.52 2.39
C GLU A 141 -25.13 0.04 3.54
N ASP A 142 -25.08 1.37 3.67
CA ASP A 142 -24.06 2.10 4.44
C ASP A 142 -24.26 2.04 5.98
N THR A 143 -25.48 1.76 6.45
CA THR A 143 -25.85 1.88 7.86
C THR A 143 -26.18 0.52 8.51
N GLU A 144 -26.96 -0.30 7.84
CA GLU A 144 -27.42 -1.63 8.25
C GLU A 144 -26.55 -2.76 7.66
N PHE A 145 -25.69 -2.46 6.68
CA PHE A 145 -24.71 -3.37 6.10
C PHE A 145 -25.27 -4.65 5.45
N PHE A 146 -26.54 -4.66 5.04
CA PHE A 146 -27.09 -5.74 4.22
C PHE A 146 -26.58 -5.62 2.77
N ASN A 147 -26.50 -6.74 2.07
CA ASN A 147 -26.00 -6.77 0.69
C ASN A 147 -27.06 -6.22 -0.26
N TYR A 148 -26.67 -5.34 -1.20
CA TYR A 148 -27.58 -4.85 -2.24
C TYR A 148 -27.91 -5.95 -3.26
N GLN A 149 -26.88 -6.56 -3.86
CA GLN A 149 -26.94 -7.72 -4.75
C GLN A 149 -25.63 -8.51 -4.67
N ASP A 150 -25.65 -9.82 -4.92
CA ASP A 150 -24.43 -10.65 -4.95
C ASP A 150 -23.81 -10.77 -6.34
N GLU A 151 -23.72 -9.63 -7.03
CA GLU A 151 -23.21 -9.51 -8.41
C GLU A 151 -21.70 -9.29 -8.47
N PHE A 152 -21.13 -8.67 -7.44
CA PHE A 152 -19.73 -8.25 -7.43
C PHE A 152 -19.03 -8.65 -6.15
N THR A 153 -17.90 -9.33 -6.32
CA THR A 153 -16.96 -9.61 -5.24
C THR A 153 -15.57 -9.14 -5.64
N LEU A 154 -14.99 -8.26 -4.82
CA LEU A 154 -13.56 -7.97 -4.85
C LEU A 154 -12.88 -8.79 -3.77
N MET A 155 -11.86 -9.57 -4.13
CA MET A 155 -11.07 -10.36 -3.20
C MET A 155 -9.59 -10.01 -3.36
N PHE A 156 -8.88 -9.90 -2.25
CA PHE A 156 -7.43 -9.71 -2.25
C PHE A 156 -6.76 -10.83 -1.46
N LEU A 157 -5.69 -11.38 -2.02
CA LEU A 157 -4.77 -12.30 -1.37
C LEU A 157 -3.41 -11.59 -1.21
N GLU A 158 -3.11 -11.12 0.00
CA GLU A 158 -1.87 -10.38 0.31
C GLU A 158 -0.76 -11.35 0.73
N LEU A 159 0.10 -11.71 -0.22
CA LEU A 159 1.17 -12.68 -0.03
C LEU A 159 2.15 -12.31 1.11
N PRO A 160 2.55 -11.04 1.33
CA PRO A 160 3.47 -10.70 2.41
C PRO A 160 2.94 -10.97 3.82
N LYS A 161 1.61 -11.05 3.99
CA LYS A 161 0.99 -11.40 5.28
C LYS A 161 1.06 -12.91 5.58
N PHE A 162 1.40 -13.73 4.59
CA PHE A 162 1.56 -15.16 4.77
C PHE A 162 2.97 -15.50 5.30
N THR A 163 3.03 -15.90 6.57
CA THR A 163 4.29 -16.18 7.29
C THR A 163 4.49 -17.64 7.68
N LYS A 164 3.52 -18.52 7.36
CA LYS A 164 3.60 -19.94 7.72
C LYS A 164 4.74 -20.64 7.00
N GLU A 165 5.50 -21.42 7.76
CA GLU A 165 6.51 -22.33 7.22
C GLU A 165 5.89 -23.63 6.69
N LEU A 166 6.65 -24.38 5.89
CA LEU A 166 6.24 -25.63 5.26
C LEU A 166 5.68 -26.66 6.26
N SER A 167 6.23 -26.71 7.47
CA SER A 167 5.81 -27.64 8.55
C SER A 167 4.46 -27.28 9.17
N ARG A 168 3.97 -26.06 8.96
CA ARG A 168 2.74 -25.52 9.53
C ARG A 168 1.63 -25.34 8.48
N LEU A 169 1.77 -25.94 7.30
CA LEU A 169 0.75 -25.90 6.26
C LEU A 169 -0.35 -26.91 6.59
N GLU A 170 -1.51 -26.43 7.00
CA GLU A 170 -2.63 -27.27 7.46
C GLU A 170 -3.69 -27.40 6.38
N THR A 171 -3.97 -26.31 5.67
CA THR A 171 -5.08 -26.22 4.71
C THR A 171 -4.60 -26.21 3.26
N LEU A 172 -5.51 -26.48 2.32
CA LEU A 172 -5.20 -26.36 0.90
C LEU A 172 -4.89 -24.89 0.53
N SER A 173 -5.55 -23.92 1.17
CA SER A 173 -5.24 -22.48 1.04
C SER A 173 -3.81 -22.17 1.50
N ASP A 174 -3.35 -22.77 2.61
CA ASP A 174 -1.96 -22.60 3.08
C ASP A 174 -0.98 -23.13 2.04
N LYS A 175 -1.24 -24.34 1.51
CA LYS A 175 -0.37 -24.98 0.53
C LYS A 175 -0.30 -24.17 -0.78
N TRP A 176 -1.42 -23.65 -1.29
CA TRP A 176 -1.44 -22.79 -2.47
C TRP A 176 -0.77 -21.43 -2.23
N THR A 177 -1.06 -20.79 -1.10
CA THR A 177 -0.42 -19.50 -0.76
C THR A 177 1.09 -19.65 -0.58
N TYR A 178 1.53 -20.75 0.05
CA TYR A 178 2.94 -21.09 0.18
C TYR A 178 3.58 -21.34 -1.19
N PHE A 179 2.93 -22.09 -2.09
CA PHE A 179 3.43 -22.32 -3.44
C PHE A 179 3.68 -20.99 -4.17
N ILE A 180 2.71 -20.09 -4.21
CA ILE A 180 2.84 -18.79 -4.89
C ILE A 180 3.94 -17.93 -4.23
N SER A 181 4.04 -17.96 -2.89
CA SER A 181 4.96 -17.11 -2.14
C SER A 181 6.41 -17.60 -2.15
N SER A 182 6.61 -18.92 -2.16
CA SER A 182 7.88 -19.55 -1.78
C SER A 182 8.42 -20.54 -2.80
N ALA A 183 7.74 -20.82 -3.92
CA ALA A 183 8.24 -21.76 -4.93
C ALA A 183 9.71 -21.52 -5.36
N PRO A 184 10.19 -20.28 -5.61
CA PRO A 184 11.59 -20.03 -5.96
C PRO A 184 12.62 -20.48 -4.92
N LYS A 185 12.21 -20.62 -3.65
CA LYS A 185 13.07 -21.05 -2.54
C LYS A 185 13.18 -22.58 -2.43
N LEU A 186 12.37 -23.32 -3.19
CA LEU A 186 12.35 -24.77 -3.14
C LEU A 186 13.42 -25.36 -4.06
N GLU A 187 14.12 -26.38 -3.56
CA GLU A 187 15.08 -27.17 -4.37
C GLU A 187 14.49 -28.52 -4.80
N VAL A 188 13.47 -28.99 -4.10
CA VAL A 188 12.73 -30.23 -4.36
C VAL A 188 11.25 -29.99 -4.10
N ILE A 189 10.39 -30.85 -4.64
CA ILE A 189 8.96 -30.87 -4.30
C ILE A 189 8.85 -31.46 -2.89
N PRO A 190 8.39 -30.71 -1.87
CA PRO A 190 8.26 -31.24 -0.53
C PRO A 190 7.07 -32.19 -0.43
N SER A 191 7.19 -33.25 0.38
CA SER A 191 6.16 -34.29 0.50
C SER A 191 4.78 -33.73 0.87
N SER A 192 4.71 -32.73 1.75
CA SER A 192 3.45 -32.09 2.15
C SER A 192 2.71 -31.40 0.99
N LEU A 193 3.44 -30.87 0.01
CA LEU A 193 2.88 -30.29 -1.21
C LEU A 193 2.61 -31.36 -2.28
N GLU A 194 3.46 -32.40 -2.32
CA GLU A 194 3.34 -33.50 -3.27
C GLU A 194 2.05 -34.31 -3.12
N GLU A 195 1.56 -34.43 -1.88
CA GLU A 195 0.27 -35.06 -1.54
C GLU A 195 -0.93 -34.46 -2.28
N VAL A 196 -0.83 -33.20 -2.73
CA VAL A 196 -1.85 -32.53 -3.53
C VAL A 196 -1.45 -32.62 -5.00
N PRO A 197 -2.11 -33.48 -5.82
CA PRO A 197 -1.71 -33.72 -7.20
C PRO A 197 -1.65 -32.45 -8.05
N GLU A 198 -2.55 -31.50 -7.80
CA GLU A 198 -2.61 -30.23 -8.51
C GLU A 198 -1.43 -29.31 -8.17
N ILE A 199 -0.98 -29.28 -6.92
CA ILE A 199 0.20 -28.50 -6.52
C ILE A 199 1.47 -29.17 -7.07
N LYS A 200 1.55 -30.51 -7.04
CA LYS A 200 2.64 -31.24 -7.70
C LYS A 200 2.70 -30.92 -9.19
N ALA A 201 1.57 -30.90 -9.88
CA ALA A 201 1.48 -30.53 -11.29
C ALA A 201 1.94 -29.07 -11.51
N ALA A 202 1.49 -28.13 -10.68
CA ALA A 202 1.90 -26.74 -10.73
C ALA A 202 3.42 -26.55 -10.50
N LEU A 203 4.02 -27.26 -9.53
CA LEU A 203 5.47 -27.27 -9.30
C LEU A 203 6.23 -27.85 -10.48
N ASN A 204 5.72 -28.91 -11.12
CA ASN A 204 6.33 -29.44 -12.33
C ASN A 204 6.27 -28.45 -13.51
N MET A 205 5.17 -27.71 -13.67
CA MET A 205 5.07 -26.63 -14.66
C MET A 205 6.02 -25.47 -14.34
N ALA A 206 6.21 -25.17 -13.05
CA ALA A 206 7.13 -24.13 -12.57
C ALA A 206 8.61 -24.55 -12.58
N ASN A 207 8.93 -25.82 -12.85
CA ASN A 207 10.31 -26.28 -12.87
C ASN A 207 11.07 -25.61 -14.04
N LYS A 208 12.10 -24.82 -13.72
CA LYS A 208 12.87 -24.05 -14.69
C LYS A 208 13.49 -24.93 -15.78
N ALA A 209 13.80 -26.20 -15.46
CA ALA A 209 14.33 -27.16 -16.43
C ALA A 209 13.34 -27.55 -17.54
N ASN A 210 12.05 -27.27 -17.36
CA ASN A 210 11.00 -27.55 -18.34
C ASN A 210 10.72 -26.36 -19.27
N LEU A 211 11.45 -25.24 -19.14
CA LEU A 211 11.30 -24.08 -20.01
C LEU A 211 12.14 -24.24 -21.28
N ASN A 212 11.58 -23.82 -22.41
CA ASN A 212 12.36 -23.62 -23.63
C ASN A 212 13.11 -22.26 -23.59
N ASN A 213 14.00 -22.03 -24.57
CA ASN A 213 14.82 -20.81 -24.59
C ASN A 213 14.00 -19.50 -24.68
N GLN A 214 12.90 -19.51 -25.44
CA GLN A 214 12.04 -18.33 -25.58
C GLN A 214 11.31 -18.02 -24.28
N GLU A 215 10.75 -19.05 -23.64
CA GLU A 215 10.10 -18.95 -22.33
C GLU A 215 11.06 -18.49 -21.23
N LEU A 216 12.31 -18.96 -21.29
CA LEU A 216 13.36 -18.56 -20.37
C LEU A 216 13.72 -17.08 -20.55
N GLU A 217 13.86 -16.61 -21.79
CA GLU A 217 14.15 -15.21 -22.10
C GLU A 217 13.01 -14.27 -21.67
N GLU A 218 11.75 -14.68 -21.90
CA GLU A 218 10.58 -13.93 -21.46
C GLU A 218 10.55 -13.79 -19.93
N LEU A 219 10.77 -14.90 -19.21
CA LEU A 219 10.86 -14.90 -17.76
C LEU A 219 11.98 -13.98 -17.25
N GLU A 220 13.20 -14.12 -17.79
CA GLU A 220 14.36 -13.34 -17.35
C GLU A 220 14.18 -11.84 -17.63
N THR A 221 13.48 -11.50 -18.71
CA THR A 221 13.11 -10.11 -19.03
C THR A 221 12.14 -9.56 -17.98
N GLN A 222 11.09 -10.30 -17.64
CA GLN A 222 10.13 -9.88 -16.61
C GLN A 222 10.77 -9.75 -15.23
N GLU A 223 11.60 -10.72 -14.83
CA GLU A 223 12.31 -10.68 -13.55
C GLU A 223 13.27 -9.50 -13.45
N ARG A 224 13.96 -9.16 -14.56
CA ARG A 224 14.82 -7.98 -14.64
C ARG A 224 14.02 -6.69 -14.47
N LEU A 225 12.92 -6.53 -15.22
CA LEU A 225 12.06 -5.35 -15.09
C LEU A 225 11.56 -5.17 -13.66
N ILE A 226 11.05 -6.24 -13.03
CA ILE A 226 10.58 -6.19 -11.64
C ILE A 226 11.72 -5.78 -10.69
N ARG A 227 12.93 -6.30 -10.90
CA ARG A 227 14.10 -5.96 -10.07
C ARG A 227 14.50 -4.50 -10.24
N ASP A 228 14.53 -4.00 -11.47
CA ASP A 228 14.88 -2.61 -11.77
C ASP A 228 13.87 -1.65 -11.15
N TYR A 229 12.57 -1.93 -11.29
CA TYR A 229 11.51 -1.16 -10.63
C TYR A 229 11.63 -1.18 -9.10
N LYS A 230 11.88 -2.36 -8.49
CA LYS A 230 12.11 -2.44 -7.03
C LYS A 230 13.34 -1.62 -6.63
N GLY A 231 14.39 -1.63 -7.44
CA GLY A 231 15.59 -0.81 -7.24
C GLY A 231 15.26 0.68 -7.26
N GLN A 232 14.52 1.16 -8.25
CA GLN A 232 14.07 2.56 -8.36
C GLN A 232 13.20 2.98 -7.18
N ILE A 233 12.22 2.15 -6.78
CA ILE A 233 11.35 2.45 -5.62
C ILE A 233 12.17 2.55 -4.33
N ASN A 234 13.13 1.63 -4.12
CA ASN A 234 13.97 1.67 -2.93
C ASN A 234 14.92 2.87 -2.93
N PHE A 235 15.42 3.26 -4.11
CA PHE A 235 16.24 4.45 -4.29
C PHE A 235 15.44 5.72 -3.94
N ALA A 236 14.26 5.90 -4.54
CA ALA A 236 13.37 7.04 -4.27
C ALA A 236 12.92 7.11 -2.80
N LYS A 237 12.60 5.96 -2.17
CA LYS A 237 12.27 5.91 -0.74
C LYS A 237 13.44 6.34 0.15
N ARG A 238 14.67 6.08 -0.26
CA ARG A 238 15.87 6.47 0.50
C ARG A 238 16.13 7.95 0.32
N GLU A 239 16.08 8.47 -0.90
CA GLU A 239 16.23 9.91 -1.17
C GLU A 239 15.17 10.72 -0.43
N GLY A 240 13.88 10.39 -0.55
CA GLY A 240 12.82 11.11 0.16
C GLY A 240 12.92 11.06 1.69
N ARG A 241 13.55 10.01 2.26
CA ARG A 241 13.86 9.94 3.69
C ARG A 241 15.06 10.79 4.08
N GLU A 242 16.06 10.89 3.21
CA GLU A 242 17.24 11.75 3.40
C GLU A 242 16.81 13.22 3.32
N GLU A 243 16.05 13.61 2.30
CA GLU A 243 15.46 14.94 2.13
C GLU A 243 14.58 15.33 3.32
N GLY A 244 13.59 14.50 3.68
CA GLY A 244 12.70 14.82 4.81
C GLY A 244 13.43 14.87 6.16
N ARG A 245 14.57 14.20 6.31
CA ARG A 245 15.42 14.32 7.51
C ARG A 245 16.22 15.62 7.52
N GLU A 246 16.65 16.09 6.36
CA GLU A 246 17.35 17.36 6.20
C GLU A 246 16.40 18.53 6.45
N GLU A 247 15.23 18.52 5.80
CA GLU A 247 14.16 19.51 6.01
C GLU A 247 13.74 19.57 7.50
N GLY A 248 13.42 18.42 8.10
CA GLY A 248 13.03 18.41 9.52
C GLY A 248 14.16 18.83 10.49
N ARG A 249 15.43 18.71 10.09
CA ARG A 249 16.56 19.21 10.89
C ARG A 249 16.70 20.73 10.74
N GLU A 250 16.44 21.28 9.57
CA GLU A 250 16.46 22.71 9.32
C GLU A 250 15.31 23.40 10.06
N GLU A 251 14.09 22.92 9.88
CA GLU A 251 12.89 23.41 10.59
C GLU A 251 13.10 23.37 12.11
N GLY A 252 13.50 22.21 12.66
CA GLY A 252 13.73 22.08 14.10
C GLY A 252 14.89 22.95 14.62
N ARG A 253 15.84 23.34 13.77
CA ARG A 253 16.91 24.28 14.16
C ARG A 253 16.38 25.71 14.19
N GLU A 254 15.53 26.10 13.24
CA GLU A 254 14.92 27.43 13.23
C GLU A 254 13.97 27.60 14.41
N GLU A 255 13.07 26.65 14.64
CA GLU A 255 12.16 26.64 15.79
C GLU A 255 12.95 26.70 17.11
N GLY A 256 13.97 25.86 17.27
CA GLY A 256 14.80 25.86 18.49
C GLY A 256 15.61 27.16 18.69
N LEU A 257 15.99 27.85 17.61
CA LEU A 257 16.65 29.17 17.72
C LEU A 257 15.67 30.27 18.10
N GLU A 258 14.43 30.22 17.60
CA GLU A 258 13.38 31.17 17.95
C GLU A 258 12.93 30.97 19.41
N GLU A 259 12.65 29.74 19.82
CA GLU A 259 12.34 29.40 21.22
C GLU A 259 13.48 29.82 22.15
N GLY A 260 14.74 29.49 21.80
CA GLY A 260 15.89 29.88 22.61
C GLY A 260 16.08 31.39 22.71
N ARG A 261 15.72 32.15 21.67
CA ARG A 261 15.74 33.63 21.70
C ARG A 261 14.64 34.18 22.60
N GLU A 262 13.43 33.65 22.53
CA GLU A 262 12.33 34.07 23.42
C GLU A 262 12.61 33.70 24.88
N GLU A 263 13.07 32.49 25.16
CA GLU A 263 13.49 32.08 26.50
C GLU A 263 14.62 32.99 27.04
N GLY A 264 15.62 33.30 26.20
CA GLY A 264 16.68 34.24 26.54
C GLY A 264 16.15 35.64 26.85
N ARG A 265 15.25 36.17 26.02
CA ARG A 265 14.59 37.46 26.21
C ARG A 265 13.83 37.52 27.53
N GLU A 266 13.03 36.51 27.82
CA GLU A 266 12.31 36.40 29.09
C GLU A 266 13.25 36.37 30.29
N GLN A 267 14.35 35.63 30.21
CA GLN A 267 15.33 35.55 31.28
C GLN A 267 15.99 36.92 31.54
N VAL A 268 16.37 37.65 30.49
CA VAL A 268 16.94 39.01 30.60
C VAL A 268 15.89 39.96 31.18
N ALA A 269 14.66 39.95 30.69
CA ALA A 269 13.56 40.78 31.21
C ALA A 269 13.34 40.56 32.72
N LYS A 270 13.30 39.30 33.17
CA LYS A 270 13.18 38.93 34.59
C LYS A 270 14.36 39.47 35.42
N GLN A 271 15.58 39.45 34.86
CA GLN A 271 16.75 40.03 35.54
C GLN A 271 16.66 41.56 35.65
N ILE A 272 16.29 42.25 34.57
CA ILE A 272 16.10 43.70 34.52
C ILE A 272 15.04 44.13 35.54
N LEU A 273 13.88 43.47 35.54
CA LEU A 273 12.80 43.74 36.49
C LEU A 273 13.26 43.61 37.95
N ARG A 274 14.10 42.62 38.26
CA ARG A 274 14.67 42.45 39.60
C ARG A 274 15.59 43.63 39.97
N GLN A 275 16.37 44.16 39.01
CA GLN A 275 17.22 45.32 39.24
C GLN A 275 16.39 46.59 39.46
N ILE A 276 15.36 46.80 38.64
CA ILE A 276 14.41 47.93 38.76
C ILE A 276 13.73 47.90 40.13
N ARG A 277 13.18 46.75 40.54
CA ARG A 277 12.54 46.61 41.86
C ARG A 277 13.49 46.88 43.01
N ARG A 278 14.76 46.52 42.87
CA ARG A 278 15.79 46.79 43.88
C ARG A 278 16.14 48.28 43.96
N LYS A 279 16.11 49.01 42.85
CA LYS A 279 16.46 50.44 42.78
C LYS A 279 15.29 51.35 43.15
N PHE A 280 14.08 51.06 42.64
CA PHE A 280 12.92 51.94 42.73
C PHE A 280 11.78 51.42 43.64
N GLY A 281 11.83 50.15 44.06
CA GLY A 281 10.78 49.51 44.86
C GLY A 281 9.71 48.80 44.02
N GLU A 282 8.52 48.63 44.57
CA GLU A 282 7.37 48.08 43.83
C GLU A 282 7.04 48.96 42.62
N ILE A 283 6.83 48.33 41.46
CA ILE A 283 6.49 49.01 40.20
C ILE A 283 5.08 48.59 39.76
N ALA A 284 4.42 49.47 39.02
CA ALA A 284 3.08 49.22 38.51
C ALA A 284 3.07 48.02 37.53
N PRO A 285 2.01 47.18 37.54
CA PRO A 285 1.89 46.04 36.62
C PRO A 285 2.02 46.42 35.14
N GLU A 286 1.57 47.62 34.76
CA GLU A 286 1.65 48.13 33.39
C GLU A 286 3.10 48.33 32.94
N VAL A 287 3.94 48.87 33.83
CA VAL A 287 5.39 49.06 33.57
C VAL A 287 6.09 47.71 33.47
N GLN A 288 5.69 46.74 34.29
CA GLN A 288 6.23 45.37 34.21
C GLN A 288 5.93 44.72 32.86
N ILE A 289 4.68 44.79 32.39
CA ILE A 289 4.27 44.23 31.09
C ILE A 289 5.05 44.89 29.95
N GLN A 290 5.22 46.22 29.99
CA GLN A 290 6.00 46.93 28.97
C GLN A 290 7.44 46.41 28.88
N ILE A 291 8.09 46.21 30.03
CA ILE A 291 9.46 45.67 30.08
C ILE A 291 9.51 44.22 29.59
N GLU A 292 8.57 43.37 29.99
CA GLU A 292 8.48 41.97 29.52
C GLU A 292 8.21 41.85 28.01
N GLN A 293 7.71 42.90 27.36
CA GLN A 293 7.46 42.95 25.92
C GLN A 293 8.59 43.62 25.12
N LEU A 294 9.61 44.17 25.78
CA LEU A 294 10.77 44.75 25.09
C LEU A 294 11.53 43.67 24.29
N SER A 295 12.12 44.09 23.18
CA SER A 295 13.08 43.27 22.43
C SER A 295 14.34 43.04 23.26
N LEU A 296 15.10 41.98 22.96
CA LEU A 296 16.39 41.70 23.59
C LEU A 296 17.33 42.91 23.53
N GLU A 297 17.41 43.60 22.39
CA GLU A 297 18.23 44.80 22.21
C GLU A 297 17.83 45.94 23.15
N LYS A 298 16.53 46.18 23.32
CA LYS A 298 16.02 47.20 24.22
C LYS A 298 16.23 46.82 25.69
N LEU A 299 16.11 45.53 26.02
CA LEU A 299 16.40 45.02 27.36
C LEU A 299 17.88 45.18 27.72
N ASP A 300 18.79 44.94 26.78
CA ASP A 300 20.23 45.14 26.98
C ASP A 300 20.54 46.63 27.21
N ILE A 301 20.00 47.53 26.39
CA ILE A 301 20.16 48.99 26.57
C ILE A 301 19.61 49.43 27.93
N LEU A 302 18.40 48.98 28.28
CA LEU A 302 17.82 49.28 29.59
C LEU A 302 18.71 48.77 30.73
N GLY A 303 19.36 47.62 30.56
CA GLY A 303 20.27 47.04 31.54
C GLY A 303 21.49 47.90 31.84
N GLU A 304 21.97 48.67 30.87
CA GLU A 304 23.05 49.64 31.06
C GLU A 304 22.51 50.99 31.58
N GLU A 305 21.48 51.53 30.94
CA GLU A 305 20.96 52.87 31.23
C GLU A 305 20.21 52.94 32.57
N ILE A 306 19.77 51.80 33.12
CA ILE A 306 19.10 51.73 34.44
C ILE A 306 19.92 52.43 35.53
N PHE A 307 21.26 52.45 35.44
CA PHE A 307 22.11 53.07 36.44
C PHE A 307 22.06 54.60 36.40
N ASP A 308 21.78 55.18 35.23
CA ASP A 308 21.70 56.63 35.02
C ASP A 308 20.32 57.21 35.37
N LEU A 309 19.27 56.40 35.40
CA LEU A 309 17.91 56.81 35.77
C LEU A 309 17.81 57.13 37.27
N ALA A 310 17.35 58.32 37.66
CA ALA A 310 17.29 58.74 39.07
C ALA A 310 15.99 58.34 39.77
N THR A 311 14.88 58.31 39.04
CA THR A 311 13.52 58.11 39.56
C THR A 311 12.71 57.14 38.69
N ILE A 312 11.58 56.65 39.22
CA ILE A 312 10.65 55.82 38.45
C ILE A 312 10.05 56.56 37.25
N VAL A 313 9.87 57.88 37.36
CA VAL A 313 9.37 58.72 36.27
C VAL A 313 10.36 58.78 35.10
N ASP A 314 11.67 58.70 35.38
CA ASP A 314 12.69 58.63 34.33
C ASP A 314 12.60 57.31 33.56
N LEU A 315 12.29 56.19 34.24
CA LEU A 315 12.05 54.89 33.60
C LEU A 315 10.77 54.89 32.76
N GLU A 316 9.68 55.47 33.27
CA GLU A 316 8.43 55.59 32.50
C GLU A 316 8.65 56.42 31.23
N ASN A 317 9.37 57.54 31.34
CA ASN A 317 9.73 58.35 30.18
C ASN A 317 10.65 57.61 29.21
N TRP A 318 11.58 56.80 29.73
CA TRP A 318 12.44 55.95 28.91
C TRP A 318 11.59 54.98 28.07
N LEU A 319 10.67 54.24 28.71
CA LEU A 319 9.79 53.26 28.06
C LEU A 319 8.88 53.89 26.99
N VAL A 320 8.42 55.13 27.20
CA VAL A 320 7.61 55.86 26.20
C VAL A 320 8.41 56.21 24.94
N ASN A 321 9.73 56.34 25.04
CA ASN A 321 10.60 56.71 23.93
C ASN A 321 11.18 55.52 23.15
N GLN A 322 10.74 54.29 23.46
CA GLN A 322 11.24 53.05 22.84
C GLN A 322 10.34 52.52 21.73
#